data_AF-A0A1B1S7P8-F1
#
_entry.id   AF-A0A1B1S7P8-F1
#
_cell.length_a   1.000
_cell.length_b   1.000
_cell.length_c   1.000
_cell.angle_alpha   90.00
_cell.angle_beta   90.00
_cell.angle_gamma   90.00
#
_symmetry.space_group_name_H-M   'P 1'
#
loop_
_entity.id
_entity.type
_entity.pdbx_description
1 polymer ?
#
loop_
_entity_poly.entity_id
_entity_poly.type
_entity_poly.pdbx_seq_one_letter_code
_entity_poly.pdbx_strand_id
1 'polypeptide(L)'
;MTQLHIFAKHTNQLLIHYFFRTRTEVKSIAMLPTNRGFWLTLILSILTLGIYQWYLVYAFARETNIACRRDGQNTTGLFLFIILTIITFGIYSIVWYCKWISRCNTYLAVNGQPQGLQVSTYLLSLFFGWLTLGIFNLVVFCKMLYLQNAVNNTYNNITGCTSEAPAGYAPAAV
;
A
#
# COMPACT_ATOMS: atom_id res chain seq x y z
N MET A 1 29.48 -33.05 -40.36
CA MET A 1 28.54 -31.92 -40.16
C MET A 1 27.47 -32.16 -39.08
N THR A 2 27.46 -33.31 -38.40
CA THR A 2 26.41 -33.66 -37.40
C THR A 2 26.75 -33.19 -35.97
N GLN A 3 28.03 -33.09 -35.61
CA GLN A 3 28.46 -32.75 -34.24
C GLN A 3 28.28 -31.26 -33.87
N LEU A 4 28.28 -30.35 -34.85
CA LEU A 4 28.11 -28.92 -34.60
C LEU A 4 26.65 -28.58 -34.18
N HIS A 5 25.67 -29.29 -34.73
CA HIS A 5 24.25 -29.08 -34.43
C HIS A 5 23.86 -29.55 -33.03
N ILE A 6 24.50 -30.61 -32.53
CA ILE A 6 24.25 -31.13 -31.17
C ILE A 6 24.84 -30.18 -30.13
N PHE A 7 26.04 -29.63 -30.39
CA PHE A 7 26.70 -28.69 -29.48
C PHE A 7 25.95 -27.34 -29.36
N ALA A 8 25.40 -26.84 -30.47
CA ALA A 8 24.60 -25.60 -30.48
C ALA A 8 23.25 -25.76 -29.75
N LYS A 9 22.65 -26.95 -29.78
CA LYS A 9 21.38 -27.22 -29.07
C LYS A 9 21.56 -27.29 -27.56
N HIS A 10 22.72 -27.78 -27.09
CA HIS A 10 23.02 -27.94 -25.66
C HIS A 10 23.38 -26.61 -24.98
N THR A 11 24.15 -25.73 -25.64
CA THR A 11 24.46 -24.39 -25.13
C THR A 11 23.21 -23.52 -25.00
N ASN A 12 22.24 -23.65 -25.92
CA ASN A 12 20.97 -22.94 -25.83
C ASN A 12 20.10 -23.41 -24.64
N GLN A 13 20.09 -24.70 -24.31
CA GLN A 13 19.35 -25.19 -23.14
C GLN A 13 19.96 -24.70 -21.82
N LEU A 14 21.28 -24.63 -21.72
CA LEU A 14 21.95 -24.07 -20.55
C LEU A 14 21.69 -22.57 -20.42
N LEU A 15 21.77 -21.80 -21.52
CA LEU A 15 21.43 -20.37 -21.51
C LEU A 15 19.97 -20.11 -21.14
N ILE A 16 19.02 -20.90 -21.65
CA ILE A 16 17.60 -20.76 -21.28
C ILE A 16 17.41 -21.10 -19.81
N HIS A 17 18.09 -22.13 -19.27
CA HIS A 17 17.99 -22.49 -17.87
C HIS A 17 18.63 -21.46 -16.93
N TYR A 18 19.75 -20.84 -17.33
CA TYR A 18 20.35 -19.70 -16.60
C TYR A 18 19.47 -18.44 -16.69
N PHE A 19 18.88 -18.15 -17.86
CA PHE A 19 18.01 -17.00 -18.07
C PHE A 19 16.63 -17.14 -17.39
N PHE A 20 16.13 -18.38 -17.21
CA PHE A 20 14.90 -18.63 -16.46
C PHE A 20 15.13 -18.70 -14.94
N ARG A 21 16.32 -19.15 -14.50
CA ARG A 21 16.66 -19.26 -13.07
C ARG A 21 16.88 -17.92 -12.38
N THR A 22 17.20 -16.85 -13.11
CA THR A 22 17.32 -15.49 -12.53
C THR A 22 15.97 -14.81 -12.28
N ARG A 23 14.85 -15.33 -12.79
CA ARG A 23 13.51 -14.74 -12.56
C ARG A 23 12.77 -15.23 -11.32
N THR A 24 13.24 -16.30 -10.68
CA THR A 24 12.60 -16.82 -9.45
C THR A 24 13.31 -16.40 -8.16
N GLU A 25 14.54 -15.89 -8.25
CA GLU A 25 15.36 -15.41 -7.12
C GLU A 25 15.33 -13.89 -6.93
N VAL A 26 14.45 -13.19 -7.66
CA VAL A 26 14.04 -11.82 -7.32
C VAL A 26 12.54 -11.86 -7.11
N LYS A 27 12.12 -12.58 -6.07
CA LYS A 27 10.97 -12.12 -5.29
C LYS A 27 11.42 -10.82 -4.63
N SER A 28 11.57 -9.77 -5.44
CA SER A 28 11.88 -8.44 -4.94
C SER A 28 10.84 -8.19 -3.86
N ILE A 29 11.34 -7.93 -2.68
CA ILE A 29 10.58 -7.23 -1.66
C ILE A 29 10.07 -5.98 -2.39
N ALA A 30 8.81 -6.01 -2.81
CA ALA A 30 8.25 -4.94 -3.60
C ALA A 30 8.15 -3.74 -2.66
N MET A 31 9.11 -2.83 -2.73
CA MET A 31 9.11 -1.62 -1.93
C MET A 31 7.82 -0.85 -2.21
N LEU A 32 7.12 -0.51 -1.14
CA LEU A 32 5.87 0.23 -1.22
C LEU A 32 6.19 1.71 -1.52
N PRO A 33 5.37 2.43 -2.31
CA PRO A 33 5.63 3.83 -2.63
C PRO A 33 5.47 4.73 -1.40
N THR A 34 6.48 5.52 -1.06
CA THR A 34 6.52 6.36 0.16
C THR A 34 6.40 7.85 -0.10
N ASN A 35 6.54 8.31 -1.34
CA ASN A 35 6.56 9.74 -1.67
C ASN A 35 5.29 10.17 -2.42
N ARG A 36 4.13 10.02 -1.78
CA ARG A 36 2.87 10.60 -2.29
C ARG A 36 2.76 12.05 -1.86
N GLY A 37 3.04 12.97 -2.79
CA GLY A 37 2.90 14.40 -2.57
C GLY A 37 1.45 14.89 -2.67
N PHE A 38 1.00 15.68 -1.69
CA PHE A 38 -0.35 16.25 -1.64
C PHE A 38 -0.73 17.02 -2.92
N TRP A 39 0.15 17.91 -3.39
CA TRP A 39 -0.12 18.77 -4.56
C TRP A 39 -0.31 17.98 -5.85
N LEU A 40 0.54 16.97 -6.10
CA LEU A 40 0.41 16.10 -7.26
C LEU A 40 -0.90 15.32 -7.19
N THR A 41 -1.21 14.78 -6.03
CA THR A 41 -2.45 14.02 -5.75
C THR A 41 -3.70 14.88 -5.98
N LEU A 42 -3.68 16.14 -5.57
CA LEU A 42 -4.76 17.10 -5.75
C LEU A 42 -4.96 17.47 -7.23
N ILE A 43 -3.87 17.77 -7.95
CA ILE A 43 -3.92 18.10 -9.38
C ILE A 43 -4.43 16.91 -10.19
N LEU A 44 -3.96 15.69 -9.92
CA LEU A 44 -4.49 14.49 -10.58
C LEU A 44 -5.97 14.27 -10.26
N SER A 45 -6.42 14.54 -9.04
CA SER A 45 -7.83 14.43 -8.69
C SER A 45 -8.71 15.39 -9.49
N ILE A 46 -8.24 16.62 -9.76
CA ILE A 46 -8.95 17.60 -10.58
C ILE A 46 -8.92 17.19 -12.06
N LEU A 47 -7.75 16.80 -12.57
CA LEU A 47 -7.56 16.41 -13.97
C LEU A 47 -8.38 15.16 -14.34
N THR A 48 -8.52 14.22 -13.40
CA THR A 48 -9.26 12.96 -13.60
C THR A 48 -10.72 13.04 -13.15
N LEU A 49 -11.23 14.23 -12.83
CA LEU A 49 -12.62 14.45 -12.36
C LEU A 49 -13.00 13.53 -11.17
N GLY A 50 -12.05 13.28 -10.27
CA GLY A 50 -12.24 12.46 -9.07
C GLY A 50 -12.02 10.95 -9.25
N ILE A 51 -11.74 10.45 -10.46
CA ILE A 51 -11.43 9.02 -10.68
C ILE A 51 -10.19 8.60 -9.88
N TYR A 52 -9.21 9.49 -9.74
CA TYR A 52 -8.00 9.21 -8.98
C TYR A 52 -8.23 8.91 -7.48
N GLN A 53 -9.30 9.44 -6.88
CA GLN A 53 -9.63 9.15 -5.48
C GLN A 53 -9.96 7.65 -5.27
N TRP A 54 -10.64 7.04 -6.24
CA TRP A 54 -10.93 5.60 -6.22
C TRP A 54 -9.66 4.76 -6.34
N TYR A 55 -8.72 5.21 -7.17
CA TYR A 55 -7.40 4.59 -7.26
C TYR A 55 -6.64 4.65 -5.93
N LEU A 56 -6.71 5.77 -5.20
CA LEU A 56 -6.08 5.89 -3.88
C LEU A 56 -6.67 4.94 -2.84
N VAL A 57 -8.00 4.79 -2.78
CA VAL A 57 -8.65 3.83 -1.88
C VAL A 57 -8.18 2.40 -2.17
N TYR A 58 -8.10 2.03 -3.45
CA TYR A 58 -7.55 0.74 -3.86
C TYR A 58 -6.09 0.55 -3.45
N ALA A 59 -5.25 1.57 -3.70
CA ALA A 59 -3.85 1.54 -3.33
C ALA A 59 -3.68 1.41 -1.81
N PHE A 60 -4.40 2.19 -1.01
CA PHE A 60 -4.37 2.12 0.44
C PHE A 60 -4.81 0.76 0.97
N ALA A 61 -5.90 0.19 0.44
CA ALA A 61 -6.35 -1.16 0.81
C ALA A 61 -5.26 -2.21 0.55
N ARG A 62 -4.67 -2.19 -0.64
CA ARG A 62 -3.64 -3.16 -1.05
C ARG A 62 -2.38 -3.02 -0.22
N GLU A 63 -1.92 -1.81 0.00
CA GLU A 63 -0.66 -1.54 0.70
C GLU A 63 -0.78 -1.82 2.20
N THR A 64 -1.87 -1.41 2.83
CA THR A 64 -2.15 -1.79 4.23
C THR A 64 -2.29 -3.30 4.37
N ASN A 65 -2.88 -4.02 3.41
CA ASN A 65 -2.93 -5.49 3.46
C ASN A 65 -1.56 -6.15 3.31
N ILE A 66 -0.63 -5.53 2.56
CA ILE A 66 0.76 -6.01 2.43
C ILE A 66 1.54 -5.70 3.71
N ALA A 67 1.46 -4.47 4.22
CA ALA A 67 2.19 -4.02 5.40
C ALA A 67 1.68 -4.66 6.70
N CYS A 68 0.36 -4.71 6.88
CA CYS A 68 -0.32 -5.24 8.07
C CYS A 68 -0.75 -6.71 7.91
N ARG A 69 -0.02 -7.51 7.12
CA ARG A 69 -0.39 -8.92 6.85
C ARG A 69 -0.42 -9.79 8.10
N ARG A 70 0.25 -9.36 9.18
CA ARG A 70 0.37 -10.06 10.48
C ARG A 70 -0.88 -9.95 11.36
N ASP A 71 -1.76 -8.98 11.11
CA ASP A 71 -2.98 -8.76 11.90
C ASP A 71 -4.12 -9.74 11.57
N GLY A 72 -3.95 -10.63 10.59
CA GLY A 72 -4.97 -11.62 10.19
C GLY A 72 -6.24 -11.06 9.54
N GLN A 73 -6.38 -9.73 9.45
CA GLN A 73 -7.54 -9.08 8.83
C GLN A 73 -7.23 -8.60 7.41
N ASN A 74 -8.18 -8.76 6.48
CA ASN A 74 -8.08 -8.22 5.12
C ASN A 74 -8.95 -6.97 4.99
N THR A 75 -8.34 -5.87 4.57
CA THR A 75 -9.08 -4.67 4.16
C THR A 75 -9.81 -4.99 2.87
N THR A 76 -11.12 -4.77 2.88
CA THR A 76 -12.02 -4.97 1.75
C THR A 76 -11.50 -4.26 0.50
N GLY A 77 -11.37 -4.99 -0.61
CA GLY A 77 -10.92 -4.43 -1.89
C GLY A 77 -11.90 -3.42 -2.49
N LEU A 78 -11.41 -2.64 -3.47
CA LEU A 78 -12.14 -1.53 -4.11
C LEU A 78 -13.55 -1.92 -4.61
N PHE A 79 -13.69 -3.11 -5.21
CA PHE A 79 -14.97 -3.57 -5.76
C PHE A 79 -16.06 -3.71 -4.68
N LEU A 80 -15.72 -4.37 -3.58
CA LEU A 80 -16.67 -4.59 -2.48
C LEU A 80 -16.89 -3.28 -1.69
N PHE A 81 -15.90 -2.38 -1.66
CA PHE A 81 -16.07 -1.02 -1.14
C PHE A 81 -17.10 -0.22 -1.96
N ILE A 82 -17.03 -0.24 -3.29
CA ILE A 82 -17.99 0.47 -4.16
C ILE A 82 -19.41 -0.07 -3.96
N ILE A 83 -19.57 -1.40 -4.00
CA ILE A 83 -20.89 -2.05 -3.82
C ILE A 83 -21.49 -1.68 -2.47
N LEU A 84 -20.74 -1.84 -1.37
CA LEU A 84 -21.24 -1.56 -0.03
C LEU A 84 -21.51 -0.07 0.17
N THR A 85 -20.72 0.81 -0.44
CA THR A 85 -20.96 2.26 -0.40
C THR A 85 -22.27 2.63 -1.09
N ILE A 86 -22.57 2.04 -2.24
CA ILE A 86 -23.84 2.27 -2.95
C ILE A 86 -25.03 1.72 -2.16
N ILE A 87 -24.92 0.50 -1.62
CA ILE A 87 -26.00 -0.15 -0.85
C ILE A 87 -26.30 0.60 0.46
N THR A 88 -25.28 1.15 1.12
CA THR A 88 -25.40 1.83 2.43
C THR A 88 -25.53 3.35 2.33
N PHE A 89 -25.81 3.89 1.14
CA PHE A 89 -25.90 5.34 0.91
C PHE A 89 -24.68 6.12 1.42
N GLY A 90 -23.48 5.58 1.22
CA GLY A 90 -22.23 6.24 1.59
C GLY A 90 -21.74 6.00 3.02
N ILE A 91 -22.55 5.42 3.91
CA ILE A 91 -22.17 5.19 5.32
C ILE A 91 -20.99 4.22 5.43
N TYR A 92 -20.96 3.19 4.58
CA TYR A 92 -19.87 2.21 4.57
C TYR A 92 -18.49 2.86 4.34
N SER A 93 -18.42 3.91 3.51
CA SER A 93 -17.16 4.58 3.22
C SER A 93 -16.52 5.15 4.48
N ILE A 94 -17.32 5.77 5.36
CA ILE A 94 -16.89 6.32 6.64
C ILE A 94 -16.35 5.23 7.55
N VAL A 95 -17.10 4.12 7.70
CA VAL A 95 -16.70 2.98 8.54
C VAL A 95 -15.40 2.37 8.05
N TRP A 96 -15.24 2.24 6.73
CA TRP A 96 -14.03 1.71 6.11
C TRP A 96 -12.81 2.59 6.42
N TYR A 97 -12.93 3.91 6.26
CA TYR A 97 -11.84 4.84 6.60
C TYR A 97 -11.48 4.80 8.08
N CYS A 98 -12.46 4.73 8.98
CA CYS A 98 -12.21 4.58 10.41
C CYS A 98 -11.43 3.31 10.74
N LYS A 99 -11.82 2.16 10.15
CA LYS A 99 -11.13 0.88 10.34
C LYS A 99 -9.72 0.91 9.77
N TRP A 100 -9.54 1.49 8.59
CA TRP A 100 -8.24 1.64 7.94
C TRP A 100 -7.28 2.52 8.76
N ILE A 101 -7.72 3.70 9.21
CA ILE A 101 -6.93 4.61 10.06
C ILE A 101 -6.50 3.90 11.35
N SER A 102 -7.43 3.19 12.00
CA SER A 102 -7.13 2.45 13.22
C SER A 102 -6.01 1.41 13.00
N ARG A 103 -6.07 0.63 11.91
CA ARG A 103 -5.03 -0.36 11.60
C ARG A 103 -3.68 0.26 11.29
N CYS A 104 -3.66 1.32 10.49
CA CYS A 104 -2.42 2.03 10.18
C CYS A 104 -1.76 2.58 11.46
N ASN A 105 -2.53 3.14 12.39
CA ASN A 105 -2.01 3.60 13.68
C ASN A 105 -1.57 2.48 14.61
N THR A 106 -2.28 1.35 14.65
CA THR A 106 -1.85 0.18 15.42
C THR A 106 -0.53 -0.36 14.88
N TYR A 107 -0.38 -0.47 13.56
CA TYR A 107 0.87 -0.90 12.93
C TYR A 107 2.02 0.06 13.25
N LEU A 108 1.82 1.38 13.13
CA LEU A 108 2.84 2.36 13.48
C LEU A 108 3.21 2.31 14.97
N ALA A 109 2.23 2.14 15.85
CA ALA A 109 2.46 2.04 17.30
C ALA A 109 3.28 0.80 17.67
N VAL A 110 2.98 -0.36 17.09
CA VAL A 110 3.76 -1.60 17.29
C VAL A 110 5.20 -1.45 16.82
N ASN A 111 5.42 -0.67 15.75
CA ASN A 111 6.76 -0.39 15.22
C ASN A 111 7.43 0.86 15.83
N GLY A 112 6.89 1.41 16.92
CA GLY A 112 7.47 2.55 17.64
C GLY A 112 7.50 3.87 16.86
N GLN A 113 6.67 4.03 15.83
CA GLN A 113 6.59 5.24 15.00
C GLN A 113 5.44 6.16 15.45
N PRO A 114 5.59 7.49 15.29
CA PRO A 114 4.54 8.43 15.67
C PRO A 114 3.26 8.21 14.85
N GLN A 115 2.12 8.17 15.54
CA GLN A 115 0.80 8.06 14.91
C GLN A 115 0.46 9.36 14.15
N GLY A 116 -0.07 9.24 12.92
CA GLY A 116 -0.26 10.38 12.03
C GLY A 116 -1.66 11.01 12.11
N LEU A 117 -2.70 10.25 11.76
CA LEU A 117 -4.08 10.72 11.69
C LEU A 117 -4.94 9.90 12.66
N GLN A 118 -5.68 10.55 13.54
CA GLN A 118 -6.60 9.86 14.45
C GLN A 118 -7.99 9.71 13.82
N VAL A 119 -8.71 8.67 14.23
CA VAL A 119 -10.10 8.42 13.78
C VAL A 119 -11.03 9.56 14.19
N SER A 120 -10.83 10.12 15.39
CA SER A 120 -11.57 11.28 15.89
C SER A 120 -11.44 12.50 14.96
N THR A 121 -10.23 12.79 14.47
CA THR A 121 -9.98 13.91 13.53
C THR A 121 -10.67 13.69 12.19
N TYR A 122 -10.71 12.45 11.69
CA TYR A 122 -11.44 12.11 10.47
C TYR A 122 -12.95 12.28 10.67
N LEU A 123 -13.52 11.78 11.77
CA LEU A 123 -14.94 11.97 12.06
C LEU A 123 -15.29 13.45 12.23
N LEU A 124 -14.45 14.22 12.92
CA LEU A 124 -14.64 15.66 13.08
C LEU A 124 -14.71 16.37 11.72
N SER A 125 -13.97 15.89 10.71
CA SER A 125 -14.01 16.46 9.37
C SER A 125 -15.30 16.23 8.62
N LEU A 126 -16.05 15.18 8.94
CA LEU A 126 -17.37 14.95 8.35
C LEU A 126 -18.40 15.97 8.87
N PHE A 127 -18.32 16.32 10.16
CA PHE A 127 -19.24 17.29 10.77
C PHE A 127 -18.84 18.75 10.52
N PHE A 128 -17.56 19.08 10.70
CA PHE A 128 -17.04 20.46 10.55
C PHE A 128 -16.55 20.79 9.13
N GLY A 129 -16.52 19.81 8.24
CA GLY A 129 -16.09 19.99 6.85
C GLY A 129 -16.98 20.95 6.06
N TRP A 130 -18.29 20.88 6.28
CA TRP A 130 -19.25 21.81 5.66
C TRP A 130 -19.10 23.23 6.20
N LEU A 131 -18.82 23.37 7.51
CA LEU A 131 -18.64 24.66 8.17
C LEU A 131 -17.39 25.41 7.66
N THR A 132 -16.36 24.67 7.29
CA THR A 132 -15.05 25.22 6.87
C THR A 132 -14.90 25.32 5.34
N LEU A 133 -16.01 25.29 4.60
CA LEU A 133 -16.02 25.33 3.12
C LEU A 133 -15.09 24.27 2.49
N GLY A 134 -14.92 23.11 3.16
CA GLY A 134 -14.09 22.00 2.66
C GLY A 134 -12.59 22.09 2.95
N ILE A 135 -12.08 23.18 3.54
CA ILE A 135 -10.64 23.32 3.87
C ILE A 135 -10.21 22.23 4.86
N PHE A 136 -11.04 21.94 5.85
CA PHE A 136 -10.73 20.93 6.86
C PHE A 136 -10.68 19.50 6.26
N ASN A 137 -11.50 19.21 5.25
CA ASN A 137 -11.43 17.95 4.50
C ASN A 137 -10.11 17.79 3.75
N LEU A 138 -9.57 18.87 3.16
CA LEU A 138 -8.27 18.85 2.47
C LEU A 138 -7.11 18.57 3.44
N VAL A 139 -7.15 19.14 4.64
CA VAL A 139 -6.13 18.89 5.68
C VAL A 139 -6.15 17.42 6.11
N VAL A 140 -7.33 16.84 6.32
CA VAL A 140 -7.46 15.41 6.65
C VAL A 140 -6.98 14.54 5.50
N PHE A 141 -7.34 14.86 4.26
CA PHE A 141 -6.85 14.14 3.08
C PHE A 141 -5.30 14.16 2.98
N CYS A 142 -4.69 15.31 3.25
CA CYS A 142 -3.24 15.45 3.33
C CYS A 142 -2.64 14.54 4.42
N LYS A 143 -3.25 14.53 5.62
CA LYS A 143 -2.83 13.64 6.72
C LYS A 143 -3.00 12.16 6.39
N MET A 144 -4.03 11.76 5.63
CA MET A 144 -4.21 10.37 5.18
C MET A 144 -3.07 9.91 4.27
N LEU A 145 -2.65 10.76 3.32
CA LEU A 145 -1.51 10.46 2.44
C LEU A 145 -0.22 10.29 3.25
N TYR A 146 0.06 11.19 4.19
CA TYR A 146 1.24 11.08 5.05
C TYR A 146 1.20 9.87 5.97
N LEU A 147 0.02 9.50 6.49
CA LEU A 147 -0.13 8.28 7.29
C LEU A 147 0.23 7.03 6.47
N GLN A 148 -0.27 6.93 5.23
CA GLN A 148 0.08 5.80 4.36
C GLN A 148 1.56 5.80 3.99
N ASN A 149 2.13 6.98 3.70
CA ASN A 149 3.55 7.11 3.41
C ASN A 149 4.42 6.67 4.61
N ALA A 150 4.01 7.00 5.83
CA ALA A 150 4.68 6.56 7.05
C ALA A 150 4.61 5.03 7.20
N VAL A 151 3.44 4.42 7.03
CA VAL A 151 3.27 2.95 7.07
C VAL A 151 4.15 2.27 6.02
N ASN A 152 4.16 2.78 4.80
CA ASN A 152 4.97 2.24 3.70
C ASN A 152 6.48 2.41 3.98
N ASN A 153 6.88 3.52 4.59
CA ASN A 153 8.27 3.77 4.95
C ASN A 153 8.73 2.80 6.04
N THR A 154 7.92 2.62 7.09
CA THR A 154 8.17 1.62 8.14
C THR A 154 8.31 0.21 7.56
N TYR A 155 7.40 -0.19 6.67
CA TYR A 155 7.49 -1.48 5.99
C TYR A 155 8.78 -1.61 5.16
N ASN A 156 9.13 -0.59 4.38
CA ASN A 156 10.35 -0.60 3.57
C ASN A 156 11.62 -0.64 4.43
N ASN A 157 11.66 0.04 5.57
CA ASN A 157 12.79 0.01 6.49
C ASN A 157 12.96 -1.37 7.12
N ILE A 158 11.86 -2.00 7.57
CA ILE A 158 11.88 -3.36 8.14
C ILE A 158 12.32 -4.35 7.07
N THR A 159 11.75 -4.26 5.87
CA THR A 159 12.01 -5.25 4.83
C THR A 159 13.37 -5.04 4.16
N GLY A 160 13.85 -3.79 4.08
CA GLY A 160 15.22 -3.45 3.67
C GLY A 160 16.26 -3.98 4.66
N CYS A 161 16.03 -3.82 5.97
CA CYS A 161 16.88 -4.40 7.01
C CYS A 161 16.97 -5.94 6.90
N THR A 162 15.86 -6.62 6.58
CA THR A 162 15.90 -8.08 6.37
C THR A 162 16.63 -8.53 5.11
N SER A 163 16.88 -7.64 4.14
CA SER A 163 17.65 -7.96 2.92
C SER A 163 19.17 -7.85 3.10
N GLU A 164 19.62 -7.22 4.17
CA GLU A 164 21.04 -7.18 4.59
C GLU A 164 21.40 -8.32 5.56
N ALA A 165 20.40 -9.01 6.10
CA ALA A 165 20.61 -10.22 6.90
C ALA A 165 20.94 -11.41 5.98
N PRO A 166 21.98 -12.22 6.28
CA PRO A 166 22.33 -13.37 5.46
C PRO A 166 21.13 -14.32 5.34
N ALA A 167 20.89 -14.79 4.11
CA ALA A 167 19.78 -15.67 3.73
C ALA A 167 19.69 -16.89 4.68
N GLY A 168 18.82 -16.79 5.68
CA GLY A 168 18.76 -17.75 6.78
C GLY A 168 18.02 -17.24 8.02
N TYR A 169 17.86 -15.92 8.17
CA TYR A 169 17.06 -15.36 9.25
C TYR A 169 15.60 -15.17 8.82
N ALA A 170 14.73 -16.13 9.18
CA ALA A 170 13.29 -15.88 9.21
C ALA A 170 13.05 -14.71 10.18
N PRO A 171 12.35 -13.63 9.78
CA PRO A 171 12.08 -12.54 10.71
C PRO A 171 11.27 -13.09 11.88
N ALA A 172 11.85 -13.01 13.08
CA ALA A 172 11.20 -13.37 14.32
C ALA A 172 9.83 -12.70 14.39
N ALA A 173 8.79 -13.51 14.55
CA ALA A 173 7.45 -13.05 14.83
C ALA A 173 7.48 -12.28 16.16
N VAL A 174 7.38 -10.94 16.10
CA VAL A 174 7.08 -10.06 17.25
C VAL A 174 5.60 -9.73 17.25
#